data_AF-A0A358SMQ5-F1
#
_entry.id   AF-A0A358SMQ5-F1
#
_cell.length_a   1.000
_cell.length_b   1.000
_cell.length_c   1.000
_cell.angle_alpha   90.00
_cell.angle_beta   90.00
_cell.angle_gamma   90.00
#
_symmetry.space_group_name_H-M   'P 1'
#
loop_
_entity.id
_entity.type
_entity.pdbx_description
1 polymer ?
#
loop_
_entity_poly.entity_id
_entity_poly.type
_entity_poly.pdbx_seq_one_letter_code
_entity_poly.pdbx_strand_id
1 'polypeptide(L)'
;MLYGRLDDLRDRAAGRLAQTLRQSGGTHQARTEREAFSAMYRQQVAQFDAAEHGLVFGRLEFDGGERRYIGRIGIHADADDYAQLLMDWRADAARPFYLATAASPDGVKVRRHIKTRSRNVVSLDDEVLDLAVADPSRHEGLTGESALMAALGASRTGTMSDIVETIQAEQDHIIRSPLAGVLVVQGGPGTGKTAVALHRAAYLLYTHRRQLEKRGVLVVGPNATFLRYIGQVLPSLGETSVLLSTIADILPGVSATAHEPPGIAAIKGRLDMAKVVAAAVRDRQQLPADAIEIVVDRQTLRLTQQACLQAR
;
A
#
# COMPACT_ATOMS: atom_id res chain seq x y z
N MET A 1 5.78 26.56 -2.81
CA MET A 1 4.35 26.92 -2.67
C MET A 1 3.61 25.97 -1.72
N LEU A 2 3.45 24.67 -2.06
CA LEU A 2 2.71 23.71 -1.20
C LEU A 2 3.32 23.48 0.19
N TYR A 3 4.63 23.20 0.27
CA TYR A 3 5.30 23.01 1.56
C TYR A 3 5.32 24.26 2.43
N GLY A 4 5.49 25.44 1.83
CA GLY A 4 5.36 26.71 2.56
C GLY A 4 3.95 26.88 3.14
N ARG A 5 2.92 26.50 2.36
CA ARG A 5 1.54 26.52 2.84
C ARG A 5 1.28 25.50 3.96
N LEU A 6 1.88 24.31 3.88
CA LEU A 6 1.85 23.32 4.96
C LEU A 6 2.47 23.89 6.25
N ASP A 7 3.61 24.57 6.14
CA ASP A 7 4.27 25.21 7.28
C ASP A 7 3.39 26.31 7.88
N ASP A 8 2.80 27.18 7.05
CA ASP A 8 1.85 28.21 7.53
C ASP A 8 0.66 27.59 8.30
N LEU A 9 0.09 26.51 7.77
CA LEU A 9 -1.05 25.82 8.40
C LEU A 9 -0.63 25.20 9.74
N ARG A 10 0.55 24.59 9.78
CA ARG A 10 1.13 23.99 10.98
C ARG A 10 1.40 25.04 12.05
N ASP A 11 2.03 26.15 11.69
CA ASP A 11 2.36 27.25 12.60
C ASP A 11 1.08 27.90 13.15
N ARG A 12 0.06 28.10 12.31
CA ARG A 12 -1.26 28.58 12.76
C ARG A 12 -1.90 27.61 13.75
N ALA A 13 -1.92 26.31 13.45
CA ALA A 13 -2.50 25.30 14.33
C ALA A 13 -1.75 25.19 15.67
N ALA A 14 -0.41 25.20 15.63
CA ALA A 14 0.44 25.20 16.81
C ALA A 14 0.25 26.47 17.66
N GLY A 15 0.15 27.64 17.03
CA GLY A 15 -0.15 28.91 17.70
C GLY A 15 -1.51 28.90 18.40
N ARG A 16 -2.57 28.42 17.72
CA ARG A 16 -3.92 28.27 18.31
C ARG A 16 -3.93 27.26 19.47
N LEU A 17 -3.21 26.15 19.33
CA LEU A 17 -3.04 25.18 20.41
C LEU A 17 -2.35 25.82 21.63
N ALA A 18 -1.24 26.52 21.43
CA ALA A 18 -0.50 27.18 22.49
C ALA A 18 -1.35 28.25 23.20
N GLN A 19 -2.12 29.04 22.44
CA GLN A 19 -3.06 30.02 23.00
C GLN A 19 -4.14 29.33 23.86
N THR A 20 -4.75 28.26 23.36
CA THR A 20 -5.78 27.48 24.06
C THR A 20 -5.24 26.87 25.36
N LEU A 21 -4.00 26.37 25.34
CA LEU A 21 -3.35 25.78 26.53
C LEU A 21 -2.99 26.82 27.60
N ARG A 22 -2.69 28.07 27.21
CA ARG A 22 -2.40 29.17 28.15
C ARG A 22 -3.64 29.71 28.86
N GLN A 23 -4.83 29.52 28.30
CA GLN A 23 -6.08 29.94 28.94
C GLN A 23 -6.29 29.16 30.24
N SER A 24 -6.47 29.89 31.35
CA SER A 24 -6.66 29.34 32.71
C SER A 24 -7.89 29.94 33.37
N GLY A 25 -8.58 29.17 34.23
CA GLY A 25 -9.83 29.57 34.87
C GLY A 25 -11.06 29.39 33.97
N GLY A 26 -12.19 30.00 34.35
CA GLY A 26 -13.45 29.92 33.61
C GLY A 26 -14.48 28.95 34.20
N THR A 27 -15.69 28.99 33.65
CA THR A 27 -16.82 28.11 34.00
C THR A 27 -16.52 26.65 33.62
N HIS A 28 -17.33 25.71 34.11
CA HIS A 28 -17.23 24.30 33.70
C HIS A 28 -17.31 24.14 32.17
N GLN A 29 -18.20 24.90 31.53
CA GLN A 29 -18.36 24.92 30.07
C GLN A 29 -17.07 25.36 29.35
N ALA A 30 -16.43 26.45 29.81
CA ALA A 30 -15.19 26.94 29.21
C ALA A 30 -14.05 25.91 29.30
N ARG A 31 -14.01 25.09 30.36
CA ARG A 31 -13.02 24.01 30.50
C ARG A 31 -13.26 22.90 29.47
N THR A 32 -14.50 22.48 29.28
CA THR A 32 -14.88 21.47 28.29
C THR A 32 -14.60 21.95 26.86
N GLU A 33 -14.96 23.20 26.53
CA GLU A 33 -14.65 23.80 25.22
C GLU A 33 -13.14 23.84 24.97
N ARG A 34 -12.35 24.24 25.97
CA ARG A 34 -10.89 24.26 25.89
C ARG A 34 -10.31 22.87 25.65
N GLU A 35 -10.83 21.84 26.31
CA GLU A 35 -10.41 20.45 26.08
C GLU A 35 -10.71 20.00 24.65
N ALA A 36 -11.92 20.28 24.15
CA ALA A 36 -12.32 19.98 22.77
C ALA A 36 -11.43 20.69 21.75
N PHE A 37 -11.19 22.00 21.91
CA PHE A 37 -10.31 22.76 21.03
C PHE A 37 -8.86 22.29 21.11
N SER A 38 -8.35 21.99 22.31
CA SER A 38 -6.99 21.48 22.46
C SER A 38 -6.82 20.13 21.77
N ALA A 39 -7.78 19.21 21.91
CA ALA A 39 -7.78 17.94 21.20
C ALA A 39 -7.82 18.15 19.67
N MET A 40 -8.70 19.02 19.19
CA MET A 40 -8.83 19.36 17.77
C MET A 40 -7.51 19.92 17.20
N TYR A 41 -6.90 20.92 17.86
CA TYR A 41 -5.65 21.52 17.35
C TYR A 41 -4.46 20.56 17.46
N ARG A 42 -4.39 19.70 18.50
CA ARG A 42 -3.38 18.63 18.55
C ARG A 42 -3.51 17.67 17.38
N GLN A 43 -4.75 17.29 17.05
CA GLN A 43 -5.01 16.41 15.91
C GLN A 43 -4.61 17.08 14.58
N GLN A 44 -4.88 18.38 14.41
CA GLN A 44 -4.46 19.13 13.22
C GLN A 44 -2.93 19.19 13.10
N VAL A 45 -2.21 19.51 14.18
CA VAL A 45 -0.73 19.52 14.18
C VAL A 45 -0.20 18.14 13.80
N ALA A 46 -0.68 17.07 14.44
CA ALA A 46 -0.27 15.71 14.12
C ALA A 46 -0.57 15.33 12.66
N GLN A 47 -1.71 15.77 12.11
CA GLN A 47 -2.05 15.56 10.70
C GLN A 47 -1.08 16.27 9.76
N PHE A 48 -0.72 17.52 10.04
CA PHE A 48 0.23 18.28 9.22
C PHE A 48 1.66 17.71 9.31
N ASP A 49 2.08 17.27 10.50
CA ASP A 49 3.37 16.60 10.67
C ASP A 49 3.42 15.26 9.93
N ALA A 50 2.35 14.47 9.95
CA ALA A 50 2.25 13.24 9.17
C ALA A 50 2.23 13.49 7.65
N ALA A 51 1.82 14.68 7.21
CA ALA A 51 1.81 15.08 5.81
C ALA A 51 3.16 15.62 5.31
N GLU A 52 4.15 15.82 6.20
CA GLU A 52 5.49 16.31 5.85
C GLU A 52 6.17 15.42 4.78
N HIS A 53 6.04 14.11 4.95
CA HIS A 53 6.60 13.13 4.01
C HIS A 53 5.52 12.72 3.00
N GLY A 54 5.81 12.90 1.71
CA GLY A 54 4.86 12.49 0.66
C GLY A 54 3.60 13.36 0.63
N LEU A 55 3.73 14.67 0.87
CA LEU A 55 2.62 15.62 0.86
C LEU A 55 1.80 15.49 -0.43
N VAL A 56 2.49 15.53 -1.57
CA VAL A 56 1.94 15.31 -2.91
C VAL A 56 2.54 14.04 -3.47
N PHE A 57 1.70 13.16 -4.01
CA PHE A 57 2.14 11.92 -4.64
C PHE A 57 1.56 11.71 -6.03
N GLY A 58 0.61 12.57 -6.45
CA GLY A 58 -0.07 12.40 -7.72
C GLY A 58 -0.43 13.73 -8.38
N ARG A 59 -0.59 13.70 -9.70
CA ARG A 59 -1.23 14.76 -10.47
C ARG A 59 -2.07 14.16 -11.59
N LEU A 60 -3.29 14.64 -11.75
CA LEU A 60 -4.18 14.34 -12.86
C LEU A 60 -4.23 15.53 -13.83
N GLU A 61 -4.23 15.24 -15.11
CA GLU A 61 -4.46 16.20 -16.19
C GLU A 61 -5.70 15.75 -16.97
N PHE A 62 -6.71 16.61 -17.04
CA PHE A 62 -8.03 16.32 -17.62
C PHE A 62 -8.18 16.84 -19.07
N ASP A 63 -9.22 16.34 -19.74
CA ASP A 63 -9.71 16.84 -21.03
C ASP A 63 -10.17 18.30 -20.94
N GLY A 64 -9.24 19.24 -21.17
CA GLY A 64 -9.46 20.67 -21.00
C GLY A 64 -8.27 21.41 -20.39
N GLY A 65 -7.21 20.69 -20.01
CA GLY A 65 -5.99 21.28 -19.44
C GLY A 65 -6.08 21.56 -17.94
N GLU A 66 -7.21 21.23 -17.31
CA GLU A 66 -7.35 21.28 -15.86
C GLU A 66 -6.36 20.30 -15.21
N ARG A 67 -5.64 20.78 -14.19
CA ARG A 67 -4.66 19.99 -13.44
C ARG A 67 -5.09 19.90 -11.99
N ARG A 68 -5.12 18.69 -11.45
CA ARG A 68 -5.39 18.43 -10.03
C ARG A 68 -4.21 17.72 -9.39
N TYR A 69 -3.66 18.29 -8.33
CA TYR A 69 -2.65 17.63 -7.52
C TYR A 69 -3.32 16.82 -6.43
N ILE A 70 -2.87 15.58 -6.23
CA ILE A 70 -3.41 14.65 -5.23
C ILE A 70 -2.37 14.44 -4.13
N GLY A 71 -2.82 14.55 -2.89
CA GLY A 71 -1.95 14.49 -1.72
C GLY A 71 -2.61 13.94 -0.47
N ARG A 72 -1.83 13.87 0.61
CA ARG A 72 -2.25 13.31 1.90
C ARG A 72 -3.34 14.13 2.60
N ILE A 73 -3.37 15.43 2.33
CA ILE A 73 -4.31 16.38 2.91
C ILE A 73 -4.81 17.36 1.83
N GLY A 74 -5.96 17.97 2.07
CA GLY A 74 -6.44 19.09 1.26
C GLY A 74 -5.72 20.39 1.63
N ILE A 75 -5.15 21.09 0.65
CA ILE A 75 -4.59 22.43 0.80
C ILE A 75 -5.28 23.37 -0.18
N HIS A 76 -5.71 24.52 0.35
CA HIS A 76 -6.28 25.62 -0.41
C HIS A 76 -5.36 26.84 -0.36
N ALA A 77 -5.44 27.68 -1.37
CA ALA A 77 -4.78 28.98 -1.38
C ALA A 77 -5.31 29.88 -0.25
N ASP A 78 -4.50 30.85 0.18
CA ASP A 78 -4.90 31.87 1.17
C ASP A 78 -5.62 33.07 0.53
N ALA A 79 -5.54 33.20 -0.80
CA ALA A 79 -6.18 34.28 -1.55
C ALA A 79 -7.71 34.12 -1.58
N ASP A 80 -8.43 35.22 -1.84
CA ASP A 80 -9.90 35.33 -1.78
C ASP A 80 -10.67 34.25 -2.58
N ASP A 81 -10.04 33.61 -3.55
CA ASP A 81 -10.65 32.60 -4.42
C ASP A 81 -10.58 31.16 -3.85
N TYR A 82 -9.92 30.93 -2.70
CA TYR A 82 -9.79 29.61 -2.05
C TYR A 82 -9.41 28.45 -3.00
N ALA A 83 -8.65 28.76 -4.05
CA ALA A 83 -8.32 27.81 -5.09
C ALA A 83 -7.68 26.54 -4.51
N GLN A 84 -8.17 25.37 -4.94
CA GLN A 84 -7.65 24.07 -4.50
C GLN A 84 -6.23 23.86 -5.02
N LEU A 85 -5.23 23.93 -4.13
CA LEU A 85 -3.83 23.70 -4.49
C LEU A 85 -3.45 22.22 -4.44
N LEU A 86 -3.99 21.49 -3.47
CA LEU A 86 -3.77 20.07 -3.27
C LEU A 86 -5.06 19.41 -2.82
N MET A 87 -5.49 18.36 -3.51
CA MET A 87 -6.69 17.61 -3.19
C MET A 87 -6.37 16.49 -2.20
N ASP A 88 -7.21 16.35 -1.17
CA ASP A 88 -7.15 15.20 -0.28
C ASP A 88 -7.48 13.93 -1.07
N TRP A 89 -6.59 12.95 -1.02
CA TRP A 89 -6.77 11.66 -1.69
C TRP A 89 -8.05 10.92 -1.29
N ARG A 90 -8.59 11.20 -0.10
CA ARG A 90 -9.81 10.58 0.42
C ARG A 90 -11.08 11.19 -0.20
N ALA A 91 -10.96 12.32 -0.90
CA ALA A 91 -12.09 12.99 -1.52
C ALA A 91 -12.59 12.24 -2.76
N ASP A 92 -13.89 12.32 -3.05
CA ASP A 92 -14.49 11.69 -4.23
C ASP A 92 -13.92 12.29 -5.53
N ALA A 93 -13.53 13.56 -5.52
CA ALA A 93 -12.91 14.22 -6.67
C ALA A 93 -11.49 13.67 -6.99
N ALA A 94 -10.84 12.96 -6.05
CA ALA A 94 -9.56 12.28 -6.26
C ALA A 94 -9.74 10.85 -6.79
N ARG A 95 -10.98 10.34 -6.84
CA ARG A 95 -11.32 8.98 -7.29
C ARG A 95 -10.70 8.58 -8.64
N PRO A 96 -10.67 9.45 -9.68
CA PRO A 96 -10.06 9.08 -10.95
C PRO A 96 -8.58 8.70 -10.83
N PHE A 97 -7.86 9.22 -9.83
CA PHE A 97 -6.47 8.83 -9.61
C PHE A 97 -6.31 7.32 -9.37
N TYR A 98 -7.27 6.70 -8.70
CA TYR A 98 -7.22 5.28 -8.35
C TYR A 98 -8.00 4.38 -9.30
N LEU A 99 -9.07 4.88 -9.90
CA LEU A 99 -10.00 4.04 -10.66
C LEU A 99 -9.93 4.25 -12.17
N ALA A 100 -9.38 5.37 -12.64
CA ALA A 100 -9.26 5.60 -14.07
C ALA A 100 -8.29 4.58 -14.68
N THR A 101 -8.72 3.99 -15.79
CA THR A 101 -7.96 3.05 -16.61
C THR A 101 -7.98 3.54 -18.04
N ALA A 102 -7.14 2.99 -18.92
CA ALA A 102 -7.17 3.40 -20.33
C ALA A 102 -8.51 3.05 -21.02
N ALA A 103 -9.20 1.99 -20.56
CA ALA A 103 -10.54 1.64 -21.04
C ALA A 103 -11.65 2.54 -20.45
N SER A 104 -11.46 3.09 -19.25
CA SER A 104 -12.39 4.00 -18.58
C SER A 104 -11.63 5.16 -17.93
N PRO A 105 -11.20 6.16 -18.73
CA PRO A 105 -10.28 7.20 -18.27
C PRO A 105 -10.92 8.24 -17.33
N ASP A 106 -12.24 8.27 -17.18
CA ASP A 106 -12.97 9.22 -16.33
C ASP A 106 -12.59 10.70 -16.61
N GLY A 107 -12.29 11.02 -17.89
CA GLY A 107 -11.87 12.34 -18.36
C GLY A 107 -10.40 12.71 -18.08
N VAL A 108 -9.61 11.76 -17.58
CA VAL A 108 -8.17 11.93 -17.30
C VAL A 108 -7.36 11.56 -18.55
N LYS A 109 -6.53 12.49 -19.02
CA LYS A 109 -5.54 12.24 -20.09
C LYS A 109 -4.28 11.60 -19.56
N VAL A 110 -3.72 12.19 -18.52
CA VAL A 110 -2.43 11.81 -17.96
C VAL A 110 -2.52 11.74 -16.44
N ARG A 111 -2.10 10.60 -15.90
CA ARG A 111 -1.87 10.39 -14.48
C ARG A 111 -0.36 10.39 -14.23
N ARG A 112 0.12 11.36 -13.45
CA ARG A 112 1.50 11.45 -13.01
C ARG A 112 1.63 10.97 -11.58
N HIS A 113 2.51 10.00 -11.34
CA HIS A 113 2.98 9.67 -10.00
C HIS A 113 4.19 10.53 -9.66
N ILE A 114 4.17 11.12 -8.47
CA ILE A 114 5.21 12.03 -7.98
C ILE A 114 5.87 11.39 -6.78
N LYS A 115 7.17 11.17 -6.87
CA LYS A 115 7.94 10.61 -5.77
C LYS A 115 8.73 11.71 -5.09
N THR A 116 8.55 11.83 -3.79
CA THR A 116 9.27 12.80 -2.96
C THR A 116 10.15 12.10 -1.94
N ARG A 117 11.36 12.60 -1.74
CA ARG A 117 12.19 12.30 -0.56
C ARG A 117 12.27 13.58 0.26
N SER A 118 11.70 13.53 1.46
CA SER A 118 11.44 14.74 2.25
C SER A 118 10.66 15.75 1.38
N ARG A 119 11.15 16.97 1.21
CA ARG A 119 10.48 18.02 0.41
C ARG A 119 10.91 18.07 -1.07
N ASN A 120 11.79 17.16 -1.49
CA ASN A 120 12.35 17.18 -2.85
C ASN A 120 11.71 16.10 -3.73
N VAL A 121 11.30 16.48 -4.93
CA VAL A 121 10.86 15.53 -5.96
C VAL A 121 12.09 14.78 -6.46
N VAL A 122 12.05 13.45 -6.39
CA VAL A 122 13.15 12.55 -6.81
C VAL A 122 12.84 11.76 -8.06
N SER A 123 11.57 11.61 -8.41
CA SER A 123 11.13 10.88 -9.61
C SER A 123 9.71 11.29 -9.97
N LEU A 124 9.45 11.31 -11.28
CA LEU A 124 8.15 11.53 -11.88
C LEU A 124 7.90 10.39 -12.86
N ASP A 125 6.67 9.89 -12.88
CA ASP A 125 6.26 8.76 -13.70
C ASP A 125 4.91 9.06 -14.33
N ASP A 126 4.84 9.11 -15.66
CA ASP A 126 3.63 9.48 -16.38
C ASP A 126 2.96 8.26 -17.01
N GLU A 127 1.67 8.15 -16.76
CA GLU A 127 0.77 7.17 -17.33
C GLU A 127 -0.26 7.88 -18.19
N VAL A 128 -0.23 7.61 -19.50
CA VAL A 128 -1.20 8.14 -20.46
C VAL A 128 -2.40 7.21 -20.50
N LEU A 129 -3.57 7.72 -20.16
CA LEU A 129 -4.83 6.98 -20.14
C LEU A 129 -5.65 7.23 -21.41
N ASP A 130 -5.43 8.35 -22.10
CA ASP A 130 -6.04 8.64 -23.40
C ASP A 130 -5.02 8.46 -24.53
N LEU A 131 -5.15 7.36 -25.28
CA LEU A 131 -4.28 7.02 -26.41
C LEU A 131 -4.44 7.97 -27.61
N ALA A 132 -5.55 8.72 -27.71
CA ALA A 132 -5.71 9.72 -28.78
C ALA A 132 -4.72 10.90 -28.63
N VAL A 133 -4.15 11.07 -27.43
CA VAL A 133 -3.18 12.12 -27.07
C VAL A 133 -1.76 11.56 -26.99
N ALA A 134 -1.57 10.24 -27.18
CA ALA A 134 -0.25 9.64 -27.18
C ALA A 134 0.55 10.12 -28.41
N ASP A 135 1.34 11.17 -28.23
CA ASP A 135 2.33 11.62 -29.22
C ASP A 135 3.51 10.65 -29.19
N PRO A 136 3.73 9.82 -30.23
CA PRO A 136 4.82 8.86 -30.27
C PRO A 136 6.19 9.53 -30.25
N SER A 137 6.30 10.86 -30.34
CA SER A 137 7.56 11.59 -30.21
C SER A 137 7.91 11.98 -28.76
N ARG A 138 6.93 12.01 -27.83
CA ARG A 138 7.15 12.35 -26.41
C ARG A 138 7.54 11.12 -25.58
N HIS A 139 8.79 10.71 -25.71
CA HIS A 139 9.38 9.58 -24.98
C HIS A 139 9.80 9.89 -23.52
N GLU A 140 9.59 11.12 -23.05
CA GLU A 140 10.01 11.51 -21.70
C GLU A 140 8.93 11.15 -20.67
N GLY A 141 9.09 10.01 -19.99
CA GLY A 141 8.33 9.67 -18.78
C GLY A 141 7.26 8.58 -18.94
N LEU A 142 7.07 8.04 -20.15
CA LEU A 142 6.21 6.88 -20.38
C LEU A 142 6.86 5.62 -19.79
N THR A 143 6.22 4.99 -18.81
CA THR A 143 6.60 3.64 -18.40
C THR A 143 6.37 2.66 -19.55
N GLY A 144 7.26 1.68 -19.69
CA GLY A 144 7.41 0.86 -20.89
C GLY A 144 6.15 0.21 -21.48
N GLU A 145 5.06 0.04 -20.72
CA GLU A 145 3.77 -0.44 -21.24
C GLU A 145 3.03 0.66 -22.03
N SER A 146 3.01 1.90 -21.54
CA SER A 146 2.36 3.04 -22.23
C SER A 146 3.11 3.46 -23.51
N ALA A 147 4.44 3.44 -23.49
CA ALA A 147 5.27 3.67 -24.68
C ALA A 147 5.10 2.55 -25.73
N LEU A 148 5.02 1.29 -25.29
CA LEU A 148 4.78 0.14 -26.17
C LEU A 148 3.38 0.19 -26.77
N MET A 149 2.34 0.44 -25.96
CA MET A 149 0.97 0.53 -26.45
C MET A 149 0.77 1.72 -27.40
N ALA A 150 1.39 2.87 -27.13
CA ALA A 150 1.40 4.00 -28.05
C ALA A 150 2.10 3.69 -29.38
N ALA A 151 3.24 2.98 -29.34
CA ALA A 151 3.96 2.55 -30.53
C ALA A 151 3.19 1.50 -31.36
N LEU A 152 2.47 0.59 -30.69
CA LEU A 152 1.60 -0.41 -31.34
C LEU A 152 0.35 0.26 -31.93
N GLY A 153 -0.28 1.20 -31.23
CA GLY A 153 -1.42 1.97 -31.74
C GLY A 153 -1.08 2.95 -32.88
N ALA A 154 0.17 3.44 -32.93
CA ALA A 154 0.65 4.27 -34.04
C ALA A 154 0.71 3.52 -35.38
N SER A 155 0.81 2.19 -35.35
CA SER A 155 0.64 1.34 -36.53
C SER A 155 -0.84 1.27 -36.86
N ARG A 156 -1.33 2.17 -37.74
CA ARG A 156 -2.73 2.33 -38.15
C ARG A 156 -3.31 1.16 -38.97
N THR A 157 -2.98 -0.08 -38.63
CA THR A 157 -3.68 -1.26 -39.13
C THR A 157 -4.80 -1.58 -38.13
N GLY A 158 -6.06 -1.50 -38.55
CA GLY A 158 -7.23 -1.61 -37.66
C GLY A 158 -7.19 -2.80 -36.70
N THR A 159 -6.64 -3.93 -37.14
CA THR A 159 -6.48 -5.14 -36.33
C THR A 159 -5.61 -4.96 -35.07
N MET A 160 -4.61 -4.08 -35.09
CA MET A 160 -3.72 -3.88 -33.94
C MET A 160 -4.35 -2.96 -32.88
N SER A 161 -5.18 -2.00 -33.29
CA SER A 161 -5.97 -1.15 -32.38
C SER A 161 -6.99 -1.98 -31.60
N ASP A 162 -7.71 -2.87 -32.29
CA ASP A 162 -8.74 -3.73 -31.69
C ASP A 162 -8.16 -4.65 -30.59
N ILE A 163 -6.93 -5.14 -30.78
CA ILE A 163 -6.23 -5.98 -29.80
C ILE A 163 -5.87 -5.17 -28.54
N VAL A 164 -5.37 -3.95 -28.69
CA VAL A 164 -4.99 -3.10 -27.54
C VAL A 164 -6.22 -2.72 -26.73
N GLU A 165 -7.31 -2.32 -27.39
CA GLU A 165 -8.58 -2.01 -26.74
C GLU A 165 -9.13 -3.23 -25.98
N THR A 166 -9.08 -4.42 -26.60
CA THR A 166 -9.52 -5.66 -25.95
C THR A 166 -8.68 -5.97 -24.70
N ILE A 167 -7.35 -5.86 -24.79
CA ILE A 167 -6.45 -6.06 -23.63
C ILE A 167 -6.78 -5.07 -22.52
N GLN A 168 -6.99 -3.80 -22.83
CA GLN A 168 -7.31 -2.79 -21.82
C GLN A 168 -8.66 -3.05 -21.14
N ALA A 169 -9.67 -3.50 -21.90
CA ALA A 169 -10.95 -3.90 -21.34
C ALA A 169 -10.83 -5.12 -20.41
N GLU A 170 -10.03 -6.12 -20.79
CA GLU A 170 -9.74 -7.29 -19.94
C GLU A 170 -9.00 -6.88 -18.65
N GLN A 171 -8.00 -6.01 -18.76
CA GLN A 171 -7.27 -5.48 -17.62
C GLN A 171 -8.19 -4.70 -16.68
N ASP A 172 -9.08 -3.84 -17.20
CA ASP A 172 -10.06 -3.09 -16.40
C ASP A 172 -11.04 -4.04 -15.67
N HIS A 173 -11.51 -5.08 -16.35
CA HIS A 173 -12.35 -6.10 -15.73
C HIS A 173 -11.66 -6.78 -14.54
N ILE A 174 -10.38 -7.13 -14.68
CA ILE A 174 -9.57 -7.71 -13.59
C ILE A 174 -9.41 -6.71 -12.44
N ILE A 175 -9.11 -5.45 -12.74
CA ILE A 175 -8.94 -4.38 -11.73
C ILE A 175 -10.22 -4.21 -10.90
N ARG A 176 -11.39 -4.21 -11.57
CA ARG A 176 -12.70 -3.95 -10.95
C ARG A 176 -13.41 -5.19 -10.41
N SER A 177 -12.81 -6.37 -10.55
CA SER A 177 -13.41 -7.61 -10.06
C SER A 177 -13.70 -7.54 -8.54
N PRO A 178 -14.75 -8.20 -8.02
CA PRO A 178 -15.14 -8.10 -6.61
C PRO A 178 -14.02 -8.44 -5.62
N LEU A 179 -14.08 -7.86 -4.41
CA LEU A 179 -13.11 -8.13 -3.34
C LEU A 179 -13.14 -9.58 -2.83
N ALA A 180 -14.32 -10.20 -2.81
CA ALA A 180 -14.51 -11.52 -2.20
C ALA A 180 -13.99 -12.66 -3.09
N GLY A 181 -13.36 -13.66 -2.46
CA GLY A 181 -12.90 -14.88 -3.12
C GLY A 181 -11.43 -14.85 -3.52
N VAL A 182 -11.07 -15.76 -4.45
CA VAL A 182 -9.72 -15.90 -4.99
C VAL A 182 -9.78 -15.54 -6.47
N LEU A 183 -8.91 -14.62 -6.89
CA LEU A 183 -8.73 -14.25 -8.29
C LEU A 183 -7.33 -14.67 -8.75
N VAL A 184 -7.27 -15.45 -9.83
CA VAL A 184 -6.00 -15.85 -10.46
C VAL A 184 -5.86 -15.07 -11.76
N VAL A 185 -4.79 -14.28 -11.86
CA VAL A 185 -4.46 -13.53 -13.08
C VAL A 185 -3.33 -14.26 -13.79
N GLN A 186 -3.66 -14.92 -14.90
CA GLN A 186 -2.72 -15.65 -15.74
C GLN A 186 -2.65 -15.02 -17.13
N GLY A 187 -1.43 -14.91 -17.67
CA GLY A 187 -1.21 -14.29 -18.97
C GLY A 187 0.26 -14.42 -19.40
N GLY A 188 0.53 -14.23 -20.69
CA GLY A 188 1.88 -14.36 -21.25
C GLY A 188 2.86 -13.28 -20.77
N PRO A 189 4.19 -13.43 -20.99
CA PRO A 189 5.15 -12.37 -20.72
C PRO A 189 4.74 -11.02 -21.36
N GLY A 190 4.97 -9.91 -20.67
CA GLY A 190 4.68 -8.57 -21.22
C GLY A 190 3.23 -8.08 -21.14
N THR A 191 2.28 -8.90 -20.69
CA THR A 191 0.83 -8.54 -20.61
C THR A 191 0.44 -7.65 -19.42
N GLY A 192 1.38 -6.94 -18.80
CA GLY A 192 1.05 -5.97 -17.74
C GLY A 192 0.55 -6.55 -16.40
N LYS A 193 0.55 -7.88 -16.18
CA LYS A 193 -0.02 -8.54 -14.97
C LYS A 193 0.36 -7.88 -13.64
N THR A 194 1.63 -7.51 -13.46
CA THR A 194 2.08 -6.85 -12.24
C THR A 194 1.43 -5.49 -12.06
N ALA A 195 1.37 -4.69 -13.13
CA ALA A 195 0.70 -3.38 -13.11
C ALA A 195 -0.80 -3.56 -12.83
N VAL A 196 -1.47 -4.49 -13.51
CA VAL A 196 -2.89 -4.82 -13.29
C VAL A 196 -3.16 -5.23 -11.84
N ALA A 197 -2.31 -6.08 -11.24
CA ALA A 197 -2.44 -6.51 -9.86
C ALA A 197 -2.27 -5.33 -8.86
N LEU A 198 -1.34 -4.42 -9.15
CA LEU A 198 -1.13 -3.21 -8.35
C LEU A 198 -2.30 -2.24 -8.46
N HIS A 199 -2.79 -2.01 -9.67
CA HIS A 199 -3.94 -1.15 -9.92
C HIS A 199 -5.18 -1.71 -9.23
N ARG A 200 -5.37 -3.03 -9.28
CA ARG A 200 -6.41 -3.72 -8.52
C ARG A 200 -6.26 -3.48 -7.02
N ALA A 201 -5.06 -3.63 -6.46
CA ALA A 201 -4.84 -3.40 -5.04
C ALA A 201 -5.16 -1.94 -4.64
N ALA A 202 -4.74 -0.96 -5.44
CA ALA A 202 -5.08 0.44 -5.25
C ALA A 202 -6.60 0.70 -5.35
N TYR A 203 -7.26 0.13 -6.36
CA TYR A 203 -8.72 0.18 -6.55
C TYR A 203 -9.45 -0.36 -5.32
N LEU A 204 -9.05 -1.53 -4.81
CA LEU A 204 -9.68 -2.17 -3.65
C LEU A 204 -9.43 -1.38 -2.37
N LEU A 205 -8.20 -0.91 -2.15
CA LEU A 205 -7.85 -0.10 -0.98
C LEU A 205 -8.61 1.23 -0.96
N TYR A 206 -8.87 1.85 -2.12
CA TYR A 206 -9.70 3.04 -2.21
C TYR A 206 -11.19 2.72 -2.00
N THR A 207 -11.73 1.80 -2.81
CA THR A 207 -13.17 1.47 -2.86
C THR A 207 -13.66 0.82 -1.57
N HIS A 208 -12.84 -0.05 -0.96
CA HIS A 208 -13.14 -0.77 0.27
C HIS A 208 -12.34 -0.28 1.48
N ARG A 209 -11.86 0.98 1.48
CA ARG A 209 -11.02 1.57 2.53
C ARG A 209 -11.51 1.28 3.95
N ARG A 210 -12.81 1.43 4.22
CA ARG A 210 -13.39 1.20 5.57
C ARG A 210 -13.23 -0.24 6.06
N GLN A 211 -13.21 -1.21 5.16
CA GLN A 211 -13.05 -2.63 5.49
C GLN A 211 -11.57 -3.02 5.59
N LEU A 212 -10.74 -2.51 4.68
CA LEU A 212 -9.32 -2.88 4.58
C LEU A 212 -8.42 -2.11 5.56
N GLU A 213 -8.78 -0.89 5.96
CA GLU A 213 -8.06 -0.13 7.01
C GLU A 213 -7.94 -0.92 8.33
N LYS A 214 -8.89 -1.82 8.63
CA LYS A 214 -8.87 -2.65 9.85
C LYS A 214 -8.16 -3.99 9.70
N ARG A 215 -8.03 -4.51 8.47
CA ARG A 215 -7.55 -5.87 8.19
C ARG A 215 -6.14 -5.90 7.61
N GLY A 216 -5.70 -4.80 7.03
CA GLY A 216 -4.46 -4.72 6.28
C GLY A 216 -4.50 -5.52 4.97
N VAL A 217 -3.46 -5.36 4.18
CA VAL A 217 -3.20 -5.99 2.89
C VAL A 217 -1.77 -6.51 2.92
N LEU A 218 -1.60 -7.82 2.76
CA LEU A 218 -0.28 -8.44 2.65
C LEU A 218 0.07 -8.64 1.18
N VAL A 219 1.16 -8.03 0.74
CA VAL A 219 1.75 -8.28 -0.57
C VAL A 219 3.01 -9.12 -0.38
N VAL A 220 2.98 -10.34 -0.92
CA VAL A 220 4.15 -11.23 -0.91
C VAL A 220 4.86 -11.14 -2.26
N GLY A 221 6.14 -10.78 -2.21
CA GLY A 221 6.97 -10.62 -3.40
C GLY A 221 8.14 -11.62 -3.42
N PRO A 222 8.75 -11.85 -4.60
CA PRO A 222 9.87 -12.77 -4.74
C PRO A 222 11.16 -12.26 -4.11
N ASN A 223 11.35 -10.94 -4.01
CA ASN A 223 12.55 -10.34 -3.42
C ASN A 223 12.31 -8.89 -2.97
N ALA A 224 13.24 -8.36 -2.16
CA ALA A 224 13.16 -7.01 -1.62
C ALA A 224 13.20 -5.91 -2.69
N THR A 225 13.88 -6.11 -3.82
CA THR A 225 13.92 -5.13 -4.92
C THR A 225 12.55 -4.97 -5.57
N PHE A 226 11.88 -6.10 -5.85
CA PHE A 226 10.50 -6.10 -6.32
C PHE A 226 9.58 -5.40 -5.33
N LEU A 227 9.64 -5.76 -4.04
CA LEU A 227 8.80 -5.14 -3.02
C LEU A 227 9.06 -3.64 -2.87
N ARG A 228 10.33 -3.19 -2.99
CA ARG A 228 10.64 -1.76 -3.02
C ARG A 228 10.01 -1.06 -4.22
N TYR A 229 9.92 -1.72 -5.38
CA TYR A 229 9.21 -1.18 -6.54
C TYR A 229 7.69 -1.12 -6.27
N ILE A 230 7.09 -2.20 -5.75
CA ILE A 230 5.66 -2.23 -5.40
C ILE A 230 5.28 -1.16 -4.38
N GLY A 231 6.08 -0.97 -3.32
CA GLY A 231 5.86 0.07 -2.32
C GLY A 231 5.95 1.51 -2.86
N GLN A 232 6.44 1.70 -4.09
CA GLN A 232 6.45 2.99 -4.76
C GLN A 232 5.18 3.23 -5.58
N VAL A 233 4.57 2.16 -6.10
CA VAL A 233 3.40 2.21 -7.00
C VAL A 233 2.09 2.14 -6.23
N LEU A 234 2.09 1.57 -5.02
CA LEU A 234 0.99 1.73 -4.08
C LEU A 234 1.30 2.97 -3.22
N PRO A 235 0.94 4.21 -3.66
CA PRO A 235 1.10 5.37 -2.81
C PRO A 235 0.34 5.08 -1.53
N SER A 236 1.04 5.24 -0.41
CA SER A 236 0.63 4.92 0.94
C SER A 236 -0.81 5.34 1.20
N LEU A 237 -1.76 4.41 1.01
CA LEU A 237 -3.16 4.59 1.38
C LEU A 237 -3.26 4.46 2.90
N GLY A 238 -2.70 5.46 3.60
CA GLY A 238 -2.49 5.48 5.04
C GLY A 238 -1.49 4.41 5.49
N GLU A 239 -0.32 4.82 5.96
CA GLU A 239 0.88 4.03 6.34
C GLU A 239 0.70 2.77 7.22
N THR A 240 -0.51 2.35 7.57
CA THR A 240 -0.78 1.20 8.44
C THR A 240 -1.40 0.00 7.74
N SER A 241 -1.88 0.13 6.50
CA SER A 241 -2.73 -0.92 5.89
C SER A 241 -2.03 -1.85 4.91
N VAL A 242 -0.76 -1.64 4.52
CA VAL A 242 -0.07 -2.53 3.56
C VAL A 242 1.22 -3.07 4.17
N LEU A 243 1.32 -4.40 4.27
CA LEU A 243 2.51 -5.13 4.66
C LEU A 243 3.16 -5.73 3.41
N LEU A 244 4.44 -5.41 3.21
CA LEU A 244 5.25 -5.98 2.14
C LEU A 244 6.19 -7.00 2.76
N SER A 245 6.14 -8.26 2.32
CA SER A 245 7.03 -9.30 2.84
C SER A 245 7.50 -10.22 1.72
N THR A 246 8.70 -10.77 1.88
CA THR A 246 9.17 -11.86 1.02
C THR A 246 8.77 -13.20 1.65
N ILE A 247 8.89 -14.30 0.89
CA ILE A 247 8.73 -15.64 1.48
C ILE A 247 9.74 -15.86 2.62
N ALA A 248 10.94 -15.27 2.53
CA ALA A 248 11.98 -15.41 3.55
C ALA A 248 11.66 -14.67 4.86
N ASP A 249 10.82 -13.64 4.82
CA ASP A 249 10.52 -12.74 5.95
C ASP A 249 9.05 -12.83 6.40
N ILE A 250 8.31 -13.86 5.96
CA ILE A 250 6.87 -13.97 6.22
C ILE A 250 6.55 -14.28 7.69
N LEU A 251 7.48 -14.92 8.40
CA LEU A 251 7.34 -15.26 9.82
C LEU A 251 8.00 -14.17 10.68
N PRO A 252 7.26 -13.51 11.60
CA PRO A 252 7.82 -12.45 12.44
C PRO A 252 9.05 -12.90 13.23
N GLY A 253 10.10 -12.08 13.20
CA GLY A 253 11.36 -12.35 13.91
C GLY A 253 12.28 -13.37 13.23
N VAL A 254 11.90 -13.91 12.07
CA VAL A 254 12.70 -14.87 11.32
C VAL A 254 12.96 -14.32 9.91
N SER A 255 14.23 -14.31 9.51
CA SER A 255 14.63 -14.01 8.14
C SER A 255 15.46 -15.17 7.61
N ALA A 256 14.93 -15.86 6.59
CA ALA A 256 15.57 -17.01 6.01
C ALA A 256 16.72 -16.59 5.08
N THR A 257 17.95 -16.94 5.44
CA THR A 257 19.17 -16.62 4.66
C THR A 257 19.74 -17.83 3.91
N ALA A 258 19.33 -19.04 4.30
CA ALA A 258 19.79 -20.27 3.67
C ALA A 258 19.20 -20.42 2.25
N HIS A 259 20.06 -20.77 1.29
CA HIS A 259 19.64 -21.07 -0.07
C HIS A 259 19.61 -22.57 -0.30
N GLU A 260 18.55 -23.05 -0.96
CA GLU A 260 18.38 -24.47 -1.27
C GLU A 260 18.28 -24.68 -2.78
N PRO A 261 18.83 -25.80 -3.31
CA PRO A 261 18.60 -26.17 -4.68
C PRO A 261 17.09 -26.32 -4.97
N PRO A 262 16.61 -25.94 -6.18
CA PRO A 262 15.19 -25.95 -6.51
C PRO A 262 14.47 -27.27 -6.24
N GLY A 263 15.14 -28.41 -6.49
CA GLY A 263 14.58 -29.74 -6.21
C GLY A 263 14.30 -29.98 -4.73
N ILE A 264 15.17 -29.50 -3.83
CA ILE A 264 15.00 -29.63 -2.37
C ILE A 264 13.89 -28.69 -1.88
N ALA A 265 13.90 -27.43 -2.33
CA ALA A 265 12.86 -26.47 -2.00
C ALA A 265 11.47 -26.98 -2.43
N ALA A 266 11.37 -27.59 -3.62
CA ALA A 266 10.14 -28.18 -4.12
C ALA A 266 9.64 -29.34 -3.24
N ILE A 267 10.52 -30.18 -2.70
CA ILE A 267 10.14 -31.27 -1.78
C ILE A 267 9.63 -30.69 -0.45
N LYS A 268 10.36 -29.72 0.12
CA LYS A 268 9.98 -29.07 1.39
C LYS A 268 8.69 -28.24 1.29
N GLY A 269 8.38 -27.73 0.10
CA GLY A 269 7.14 -26.99 -0.17
C GLY A 269 5.89 -27.86 -0.33
N ARG A 270 6.00 -29.19 -0.35
CA ARG A 270 4.84 -30.09 -0.45
C ARG A 270 4.12 -30.23 0.89
N LEU A 271 2.82 -30.51 0.83
CA LEU A 271 2.00 -30.80 2.01
C LEU A 271 2.51 -32.00 2.83
N ASP A 272 3.21 -32.95 2.21
CA ASP A 272 3.82 -34.08 2.92
C ASP A 272 4.87 -33.65 3.96
N MET A 273 5.50 -32.47 3.78
CA MET A 273 6.44 -31.94 4.75
C MET A 273 5.78 -31.68 6.10
N ALA A 274 4.48 -31.40 6.15
CA ALA A 274 3.74 -31.28 7.41
C ALA A 274 3.76 -32.60 8.21
N LYS A 275 3.70 -33.75 7.55
CA LYS A 275 3.80 -35.07 8.20
C LYS A 275 5.21 -35.30 8.74
N VAL A 276 6.23 -34.90 7.99
CA VAL A 276 7.64 -34.98 8.41
C VAL A 276 7.89 -34.10 9.63
N VAL A 277 7.42 -32.86 9.62
CA VAL A 277 7.52 -31.95 10.78
C VAL A 277 6.76 -32.52 11.98
N ALA A 278 5.55 -33.03 11.80
CA ALA A 278 4.78 -33.66 12.87
C ALA A 278 5.48 -34.91 13.45
N ALA A 279 6.10 -35.74 12.60
CA ALA A 279 6.91 -36.86 13.05
C ALA A 279 8.15 -36.40 13.81
N ALA A 280 8.87 -35.38 13.32
CA ALA A 280 10.03 -34.83 13.98
C ALA A 280 9.69 -34.21 15.36
N VAL A 281 8.57 -33.51 15.48
CA VAL A 281 8.10 -32.98 16.77
C VAL A 281 7.76 -34.12 17.75
N ARG A 282 7.08 -35.18 17.28
CA ARG A 282 6.81 -36.37 18.10
C ARG A 282 8.06 -37.10 18.54
N ASP A 283 9.06 -37.19 17.67
CA ASP A 283 10.36 -37.78 17.98
C ASP A 283 11.11 -37.03 19.08
N ARG A 284 10.88 -35.71 19.22
CA ARG A 284 11.41 -34.90 20.34
C ARG A 284 10.64 -35.09 21.65
N GLN A 285 9.47 -35.71 21.64
CA GLN A 285 8.71 -36.08 22.86
C GLN A 285 9.24 -37.41 23.41
N GLN A 286 10.52 -37.43 23.77
CA GLN A 286 11.21 -38.61 24.25
C GLN A 286 10.87 -38.86 25.71
N LEU A 287 10.74 -40.14 26.06
CA LEU A 287 10.65 -40.56 27.45
C LEU A 287 12.05 -40.61 28.05
N PRO A 288 12.20 -40.40 29.36
CA PRO A 288 13.49 -40.60 30.01
C PRO A 288 14.01 -42.01 29.76
N ALA A 289 15.25 -42.12 29.26
CA ALA A 289 15.92 -43.41 29.08
C ALA A 289 16.20 -44.06 30.44
N ASP A 290 16.65 -43.25 31.40
CA ASP A 290 16.83 -43.62 32.80
C ASP A 290 15.82 -42.90 33.68
N ALA A 291 15.53 -43.47 34.84
CA ALA A 291 14.64 -42.85 35.81
C ALA A 291 15.24 -41.52 36.31
N ILE A 292 14.44 -40.46 36.27
CA ILE A 292 14.85 -39.12 36.73
C ILE A 292 14.32 -38.91 38.15
N GLU A 293 15.19 -38.50 39.07
CA GLU A 293 14.77 -38.08 40.39
C GLU A 293 14.42 -36.58 40.39
N ILE A 294 13.22 -36.24 40.85
CA ILE A 294 12.70 -34.88 40.92
C ILE A 294 12.34 -34.61 42.37
N VAL A 295 12.87 -33.53 42.95
CA VAL A 295 12.53 -33.14 44.32
C VAL A 295 11.37 -32.15 44.29
N VAL A 296 10.25 -32.52 44.87
CA VAL A 296 9.06 -31.67 45.04
C VAL A 296 8.69 -31.67 46.52
N ASP A 297 8.52 -30.49 47.14
CA ASP A 297 8.14 -30.35 48.55
C ASP A 297 8.98 -31.21 49.54
N ARG A 298 10.30 -31.26 49.32
CA ARG A 298 11.27 -32.07 50.09
C ARG A 298 11.07 -33.59 49.97
N GLN A 299 10.27 -34.06 49.02
CA GLN A 299 10.13 -35.47 48.66
C GLN A 299 10.82 -35.75 47.32
N THR A 300 11.60 -36.83 47.26
CA THR A 300 12.21 -37.30 46.02
C THR A 300 11.22 -38.20 45.28
N LEU A 301 10.73 -37.73 44.15
CA LEU A 301 9.87 -38.49 43.24
C LEU A 301 10.73 -39.09 42.12
N ARG A 302 10.53 -40.38 41.83
CA ARG A 302 11.26 -41.08 40.78
C ARG A 302 10.39 -41.19 39.52
N LEU A 303 10.69 -40.38 38.52
CA LEU A 303 10.02 -40.36 37.23
C LEU A 303 10.60 -41.46 36.32
N THR A 304 9.90 -42.60 36.24
CA THR A 304 10.29 -43.72 35.37
C THR A 304 9.66 -43.60 33.99
N GLN A 305 10.22 -44.32 33.01
CA GLN A 305 9.63 -44.44 31.67
C GLN A 305 8.18 -44.96 31.71
N GLN A 306 7.89 -45.94 32.57
CA GLN A 306 6.53 -46.47 32.76
C GLN A 306 5.56 -45.43 33.32
N ALA A 307 5.99 -44.64 34.31
CA ALA A 307 5.16 -43.57 34.87
C ALA A 307 4.81 -42.51 33.81
N CYS A 308 5.77 -42.17 32.95
CA CYS A 308 5.55 -41.24 31.84
C CYS A 308 4.62 -41.82 30.76
N LEU A 309 4.69 -43.13 30.47
CA LEU A 309 3.80 -43.81 29.52
C LEU A 309 2.34 -43.85 30.00
N GLN A 310 2.12 -44.03 31.30
CA GLN A 310 0.77 -44.05 31.88
C GLN A 310 0.10 -42.66 31.90
N ALA A 311 0.89 -41.59 31.87
CA ALA A 311 0.40 -40.21 31.92
C ALA A 311 0.13 -39.58 30.54
N ARG A 312 0.48 -40.27 29.45
CA ARG A 312 0.40 -39.78 28.06
C ARG A 312 -0.91 -40.21 27.39
#